data_AF-A0A2V9L1V2-F1
#
_entry.id   AF-A0A2V9L1V2-F1
#
_cell.length_a   1.000
_cell.length_b   1.000
_cell.length_c   1.000
_cell.angle_alpha   90.00
_cell.angle_beta   90.00
_cell.angle_gamma   90.00
#
_symmetry.space_group_name_H-M   'P 1'
#
loop_
_entity.id
_entity.type
_entity.pdbx_description
1 polymer ?
#
loop_
_entity_poly.entity_id
_entity_poly.type
_entity_poly.pdbx_seq_one_letter_code
_entity_poly.pdbx_strand_id
1 'polypeptide(L)'
;MDVVDPKSKIVGFLGKSFQITDEIYQIDDFRDDSEVLLRLDPMSVDRTKQGAHLRYYNWPLAWTRKYGKGRTFYTALGHEDAVWRDQRFQQLLYNGIEWVMGEIKEK
;
A
#
# COMPACT_ATOMS: atom_id res chain seq x y z
N MET A 1 0.06 7.47 -6.86
CA MET A 1 -0.15 6.08 -6.42
C MET A 1 -1.52 5.64 -6.87
N ASP A 2 -1.62 4.42 -7.39
CA ASP A 2 -2.87 3.86 -7.90
C ASP A 2 -3.54 2.97 -6.86
N VAL A 3 -4.86 3.09 -6.77
CA VAL A 3 -5.70 2.19 -5.97
C VAL A 3 -6.06 0.98 -6.83
N VAL A 4 -5.65 -0.22 -6.40
CA VAL A 4 -5.81 -1.45 -7.21
C VAL A 4 -7.26 -1.87 -7.34
N ASP A 5 -8.03 -1.83 -6.24
CA ASP A 5 -9.47 -2.11 -6.23
C ASP A 5 -10.22 -0.97 -5.52
N PRO A 6 -10.91 -0.09 -6.25
CA PRO A 6 -11.72 0.99 -5.67
C PRO A 6 -12.87 0.50 -4.78
N LYS A 7 -13.23 -0.79 -4.82
CA LYS A 7 -14.23 -1.39 -3.93
C LYS A 7 -13.64 -1.92 -2.62
N SER A 8 -12.32 -1.90 -2.47
CA SER A 8 -11.66 -2.32 -1.23
C SER A 8 -12.15 -1.47 -0.06
N LYS A 9 -12.55 -2.14 1.03
CA LYS A 9 -12.90 -1.46 2.29
C LYS A 9 -11.68 -0.81 2.97
N ILE A 10 -10.47 -1.17 2.55
CA ILE A 10 -9.23 -0.61 3.10
C ILE A 10 -8.84 0.67 2.36
N VAL A 11 -8.88 0.67 1.02
CA VAL A 11 -8.30 1.76 0.20
C VAL A 11 -9.27 2.46 -0.72
N GLY A 12 -10.52 2.00 -0.85
CA GLY A 12 -11.49 2.55 -1.81
C GLY A 12 -11.82 4.04 -1.58
N PHE A 13 -11.72 4.51 -0.34
CA PHE A 13 -11.94 5.92 0.02
C PHE A 13 -10.92 6.88 -0.62
N LEU A 14 -9.78 6.38 -1.09
CA LEU A 14 -8.73 7.17 -1.76
C LEU A 14 -9.08 7.52 -3.22
N GLY A 15 -10.19 6.98 -3.75
CA GLY A 15 -10.57 7.14 -5.15
C GLY A 15 -9.80 6.20 -6.08
N LYS A 16 -9.56 6.63 -7.33
CA LYS A 16 -8.81 5.83 -8.31
C LYS A 16 -7.30 5.89 -8.09
N SER A 17 -6.82 7.04 -7.64
CA SER A 17 -5.42 7.32 -7.37
C SER A 17 -5.31 8.53 -6.46
N PHE A 18 -4.18 8.65 -5.78
CA PHE A 18 -3.85 9.81 -4.96
C PHE A 18 -2.35 10.10 -5.00
N GLN A 19 -1.99 11.33 -4.65
CA GLN A 19 -0.61 11.78 -4.54
C GLN A 19 -0.25 12.05 -3.08
N ILE A 20 0.94 11.59 -2.71
CA ILE A 20 1.62 11.83 -1.44
C ILE A 20 3.13 11.77 -1.72
N THR A 21 3.92 12.55 -0.98
CA THR A 21 5.38 12.51 -1.04
C THR A 21 5.88 11.76 0.18
N ASP A 22 6.71 10.75 -0.05
CA ASP A 22 7.31 9.92 1.00
C ASP A 22 8.57 9.21 0.45
N GLU A 23 9.34 8.57 1.34
CA GLU A 23 10.43 7.68 0.92
C GLU A 23 9.86 6.31 0.50
N ILE A 24 10.03 5.96 -0.78
CA ILE A 24 9.44 4.75 -1.35
C ILE A 24 10.42 3.56 -1.35
N TYR A 25 10.10 2.55 -0.55
CA TYR A 25 10.83 1.30 -0.47
C TYR A 25 10.32 0.24 -1.45
N GLN A 26 11.21 -0.65 -1.88
CA GLN A 26 10.89 -1.75 -2.79
C GLN A 26 11.02 -3.08 -2.06
N ILE A 27 10.06 -3.97 -2.30
CA ILE A 27 10.07 -5.32 -1.74
C ILE A 27 10.88 -6.22 -2.68
N ASP A 28 11.90 -6.90 -2.15
CA ASP A 28 12.77 -7.81 -2.91
C ASP A 28 12.16 -9.22 -3.08
N ASP A 29 11.50 -9.73 -2.05
CA ASP A 29 10.86 -11.06 -2.00
C ASP A 29 9.33 -10.91 -1.82
N PHE A 30 8.67 -10.38 -2.85
CA PHE A 30 7.22 -10.24 -2.83
C PHE A 30 6.55 -11.57 -3.13
N ARG A 31 5.55 -11.94 -2.33
CA ARG A 31 4.85 -13.21 -2.47
C ARG A 31 3.52 -13.06 -3.18
N ASP A 32 3.26 -13.94 -4.14
CA ASP A 32 2.05 -13.95 -4.98
C ASP A 32 0.76 -14.25 -4.20
N ASP A 33 0.85 -14.76 -2.97
CA ASP A 33 -0.28 -14.94 -2.06
C ASP A 33 -0.69 -13.65 -1.30
N SER A 34 -0.11 -12.51 -1.69
CA SER A 34 -0.45 -11.19 -1.15
C SER A 34 -1.46 -10.48 -2.06
N GLU A 35 -2.45 -9.83 -1.46
CA GLU A 35 -3.40 -8.98 -2.17
C GLU A 35 -2.89 -7.53 -2.17
N VAL A 36 -2.51 -7.03 -3.36
CA VAL A 36 -2.01 -5.65 -3.51
C VAL A 36 -3.17 -4.66 -3.45
N LEU A 37 -3.04 -3.65 -2.60
CA LEU A 37 -4.02 -2.59 -2.41
C LEU A 37 -3.62 -1.28 -3.10
N LEU A 38 -2.33 -0.90 -2.98
CA LEU A 38 -1.77 0.31 -3.59
C LEU A 38 -0.54 -0.04 -4.42
N ARG A 39 -0.40 0.60 -5.59
CA ARG A 39 0.80 0.53 -6.43
C ARG A 39 1.39 1.90 -6.67
N LEU A 40 2.73 1.99 -6.72
CA LEU A 40 3.40 3.19 -7.20
C LEU A 40 3.07 3.39 -8.69
N ASP A 41 2.81 4.64 -9.07
CA ASP A 41 2.82 5.03 -10.48
C ASP A 41 4.30 5.18 -10.90
N PRO A 42 4.83 4.37 -11.84
CA PRO A 42 6.21 4.46 -12.29
C PRO A 42 6.62 5.85 -12.81
N MET A 43 5.67 6.65 -13.27
CA MET A 43 5.93 8.00 -13.78
C MET A 43 6.04 9.04 -12.67
N SER A 44 5.73 8.69 -11.43
CA SER A 44 5.80 9.59 -10.27
C SER A 44 7.17 9.67 -9.60
N VAL A 45 8.15 8.87 -10.04
CA VAL A 45 9.51 8.81 -9.45
C VAL A 45 10.60 8.80 -10.52
N ASP A 46 11.80 9.26 -10.13
CA ASP A 46 12.99 9.14 -10.97
C ASP A 46 13.51 7.68 -10.96
N ARG A 47 13.15 6.94 -12.01
CA ARG A 47 13.54 5.54 -12.21
C ARG A 47 14.98 5.36 -12.67
N THR A 48 15.73 6.43 -12.91
CA THR A 48 17.15 6.36 -13.28
C THR A 48 18.06 6.24 -12.05
N LYS A 49 17.52 6.46 -10.84
CA LYS A 49 18.24 6.31 -9.58
C LYS A 49 18.72 4.88 -9.37
N GLN A 50 19.95 4.75 -8.87
CA GLN A 50 20.51 3.47 -8.48
C GLN A 50 19.60 2.80 -7.44
N GLY A 51 19.30 1.52 -7.65
CA GLY A 51 18.38 0.76 -6.80
C GLY A 51 16.92 0.78 -7.24
N ALA A 52 16.52 1.60 -8.22
CA ALA A 52 15.19 1.53 -8.81
C ALA A 52 15.04 0.29 -9.70
N HIS A 53 14.30 -0.71 -9.24
CA HIS A 53 14.13 -1.99 -9.94
C HIS A 53 12.66 -2.23 -10.28
N LEU A 54 12.31 -2.20 -11.57
CA LEU A 54 10.98 -2.62 -12.00
C LEU A 54 10.91 -4.16 -11.97
N ARG A 55 10.08 -4.71 -11.09
CA ARG A 55 9.89 -6.15 -10.91
C ARG A 55 8.54 -6.61 -11.48
N TYR A 56 8.35 -7.92 -11.64
CA TYR A 56 7.14 -8.47 -12.27
C TYR A 56 5.85 -8.13 -11.50
N TYR A 57 5.95 -7.94 -10.18
CA TYR A 57 4.86 -7.50 -9.30
C TYR A 57 4.73 -5.97 -9.20
N ASN A 58 5.47 -5.22 -10.03
CA ASN A 58 5.58 -3.76 -9.99
C ASN A 58 6.12 -3.25 -8.63
N TRP A 59 5.56 -2.15 -8.12
CA TRP A 59 5.91 -1.54 -6.83
C TRP A 59 4.69 -1.51 -5.92
N PRO A 60 4.39 -2.61 -5.21
CA PRO A 60 3.32 -2.63 -4.22
C PRO A 60 3.70 -1.76 -3.02
N LEU A 61 2.84 -0.79 -2.70
CA LEU A 61 3.03 0.16 -1.59
C LEU A 61 2.11 -0.10 -0.41
N ALA A 62 1.04 -0.87 -0.61
CA ALA A 62 0.26 -1.45 0.47
C ALA A 62 -0.34 -2.77 0.01
N TRP A 63 -0.40 -3.75 0.91
CA TRP A 63 -0.94 -5.08 0.63
C TRP A 63 -1.40 -5.79 1.90
N THR A 64 -2.25 -6.80 1.72
CA THR A 64 -2.67 -7.73 2.77
C THR A 64 -2.19 -9.14 2.45
N ARG A 65 -2.00 -9.95 3.49
CA ARG A 65 -1.70 -11.38 3.36
C ARG A 65 -2.25 -12.15 4.54
N LYS A 66 -2.69 -13.37 4.32
CA LYS A 66 -3.03 -14.33 5.39
C LYS A 66 -1.83 -15.24 5.62
N TYR A 67 -1.46 -15.46 6.88
CA TYR A 67 -0.41 -16.42 7.25
C TYR A 67 -0.95 -17.35 8.34
N GLY A 68 -1.23 -18.60 7.97
CA GLY A 68 -1.99 -19.51 8.82
C GLY A 68 -3.36 -18.92 9.15
N LYS A 69 -3.62 -18.70 10.45
CA LYS A 69 -4.85 -18.04 10.94
C LYS A 69 -4.70 -16.53 11.11
N GLY A 70 -3.49 -15.99 10.95
CA GLY A 70 -3.17 -14.59 11.12
C GLY A 70 -3.43 -13.76 9.86
N ARG A 71 -3.57 -12.46 10.07
CA ARG A 71 -3.73 -11.43 9.05
C ARG A 71 -2.58 -10.44 9.16
N THR A 72 -1.96 -10.12 8.03
CA THR A 72 -0.89 -9.12 7.93
C THR A 72 -1.33 -8.04 6.97
N PHE A 73 -1.29 -6.79 7.42
CA PHE A 73 -1.40 -5.60 6.57
C PHE A 73 -0.04 -4.90 6.56
N TYR A 74 0.40 -4.47 5.39
CA TYR A 74 1.64 -3.72 5.20
C TYR A 74 1.35 -2.43 4.43
N THR A 75 2.03 -1.36 4.80
CA THR A 75 2.15 -0.14 4.00
C THR A 75 3.61 0.33 4.00
N ALA A 76 4.08 0.77 2.84
CA ALA A 76 5.39 1.38 2.65
C ALA A 76 5.41 2.88 3.00
N LEU A 77 4.26 3.46 3.36
CA LEU A 77 4.13 4.86 3.72
C LEU A 77 4.39 5.07 5.22
N GLY A 78 4.83 6.26 5.59
CA GLY A 78 5.02 6.71 6.97
C GLY A 78 6.46 7.12 7.32
N HIS A 79 7.32 7.38 6.34
CA HIS A 79 8.67 7.90 6.62
C HIS A 79 8.64 9.40 6.93
N GLU A 80 7.97 10.20 6.10
CA GLU A 80 7.87 11.65 6.27
C GLU A 80 6.88 12.06 7.39
N ASP A 81 7.23 13.07 8.22
CA ASP A 81 6.33 13.59 9.28
C ASP A 81 5.00 14.11 8.71
N ALA A 82 5.04 14.71 7.51
CA ALA A 82 3.85 15.19 6.83
C ALA A 82 2.85 14.07 6.50
N VAL A 83 3.31 12.84 6.27
CA VAL A 83 2.46 11.68 5.99
C VAL A 83 1.63 11.33 7.21
N TRP A 84 2.20 11.40 8.41
CA TRP A 84 1.48 11.17 9.67
C TRP A 84 0.38 12.18 9.95
N ARG A 85 0.46 13.38 9.37
CA ARG A 85 -0.55 14.44 9.47
C ARG A 85 -1.62 14.36 8.37
N ASP A 86 -1.43 13.50 7.37
CA ASP A 86 -2.38 13.31 6.28
C ASP A 86 -3.54 12.41 6.74
N GLN A 87 -4.76 12.95 6.74
CA GLN A 87 -5.96 12.21 7.14
C GLN A 87 -6.19 10.96 6.28
N ARG A 88 -5.76 10.97 5.03
CA ARG A 88 -5.89 9.82 4.13
C ARG A 88 -4.95 8.69 4.57
N PHE A 89 -3.74 9.02 5.00
CA PHE A 89 -2.82 8.02 5.56
C PHE A 89 -3.30 7.49 6.91
N GLN A 90 -3.79 8.36 7.80
CA GLN A 90 -4.38 7.94 9.06
C GLN A 90 -5.57 6.98 8.85
N GLN A 91 -6.45 7.27 7.89
CA GLN A 91 -7.57 6.40 7.55
C GLN A 91 -7.11 5.07 6.93
N LEU A 92 -6.04 5.07 6.12
CA LEU A 92 -5.43 3.85 5.60
C LEU A 92 -4.94 2.95 6.74
N LEU A 93 -4.21 3.51 7.70
CA LEU A 93 -3.74 2.79 8.88
C LEU A 93 -4.90 2.25 9.71
N TYR A 94 -5.90 3.08 9.99
CA TYR A 94 -7.09 2.68 10.73
C TYR A 94 -7.79 1.49 10.06
N ASN A 95 -8.07 1.59 8.75
CA ASN A 95 -8.73 0.50 8.03
C ASN A 95 -7.87 -0.78 7.97
N GLY A 96 -6.55 -0.62 7.85
CA GLY A 96 -5.61 -1.75 7.90
C GLY A 96 -5.66 -2.48 9.25
N ILE A 97 -5.70 -1.73 10.36
CA ILE A 97 -5.85 -2.27 11.71
C ILE A 97 -7.19 -3.00 11.87
N GLU A 98 -8.30 -2.38 11.48
CA GLU A 98 -9.63 -3.00 11.51
C GLU A 98 -9.67 -4.31 10.72
N TRP A 99 -9.00 -4.35 9.56
CA TRP A 99 -8.92 -5.57 8.75
C TRP A 99 -8.09 -6.67 9.42
N VAL A 100 -6.97 -6.31 10.04
CA VAL A 100 -6.13 -7.26 10.80
C VAL A 100 -6.91 -7.83 11.99
N MET A 101 -7.71 -7.00 12.67
CA MET A 101 -8.60 -7.41 13.76
C MET A 101 -9.79 -8.27 13.29
N GLY A 102 -10.14 -8.20 12.00
CA GLY A 102 -11.23 -8.96 11.40
C GLY A 102 -12.59 -8.26 11.41
N GLU A 103 -12.62 -6.98 11.82
CA GLU A 103 -13.82 -6.14 11.87
C GLU A 103 -14.33 -5.79 10.46
N ILE A 104 -13.41 -5.67 9.50
CA ILE A 104 -13.75 -5.48 8.08
C ILE A 104 -13.20 -6.61 7.20
N LYS A 105 -13.99 -7.00 6.19
CA LYS A 105 -13.61 -8.00 5.18
C LYS A 105 -12.91 -7.33 3.99
N GLU A 106 -12.21 -8.11 3.16
CA GLU A 106 -11.53 -7.64 1.94
C GLU A 106 -12.53 -6.95 0.97
N LYS A 107 -13.78 -7.43 0.95
CA LYS A 107 -14.91 -6.92 0.14
C LYS A 107 -16.21 -6.89 0.95
#